data_AF-W4P4R1-F1
#
_entry.id   AF-W4P4R1-F1
#
_cell.length_a   1.000
_cell.length_b   1.000
_cell.length_c   1.000
_cell.angle_alpha   90.00
_cell.angle_beta   90.00
_cell.angle_gamma   90.00
#
_symmetry.space_group_name_H-M   'P 1'
#
loop_
_entity.id
_entity.type
_entity.pdbx_description
1 polymer ?
#
loop_
_entity_poly.entity_id
_entity_poly.type
_entity_poly.pdbx_seq_one_letter_code
_entity_poly.pdbx_strand_id
1 'polypeptide(L)'
;MYTDKAKKELKQQEKMMLLESTGHIWIKEEVEGTSNLQKEFNDYLDKFHSIITYAAQIYGFYHEIDRLIDQLGTYSNQLGTHTTNALAVALSSNRNKLYRELIMNSVDIVNDVRQVCLSDTKMTEKERLEVLFGIRPKLKTMNRKLKRLIRAVKYTSLADVWAEIDYNARSEADKPTIVQQCKERWKRNANRRSSESH
;
A
#
# COMPACT_ATOMS: atom_id res chain seq x y z
N MET A 1 -28.09 14.08 -5.21
CA MET A 1 -27.16 14.31 -6.36
C MET A 1 -27.17 13.14 -7.36
N TYR A 2 -26.75 11.91 -7.02
CA TYR A 2 -26.82 10.76 -7.96
C TYR A 2 -28.25 10.32 -8.31
N THR A 3 -29.15 10.34 -7.33
CA THR A 3 -30.58 10.04 -7.50
C THR A 3 -31.27 11.04 -8.42
N ASP A 4 -30.92 12.32 -8.31
CA ASP A 4 -31.51 13.38 -9.14
C ASP A 4 -30.99 13.30 -10.58
N LYS A 5 -29.71 12.93 -10.74
CA LYS A 5 -29.11 12.72 -12.05
C LYS A 5 -29.67 11.47 -12.74
N ALA A 6 -29.78 10.35 -12.04
CA ALA A 6 -30.40 9.13 -12.56
C ALA A 6 -31.88 9.35 -12.97
N LYS A 7 -32.63 10.13 -12.18
CA LYS A 7 -34.01 10.53 -12.53
C LYS A 7 -34.06 11.40 -13.79
N LYS A 8 -33.07 12.27 -14.00
CA LYS A 8 -32.98 13.11 -15.21
C LYS A 8 -32.70 12.24 -16.45
N GLU A 9 -31.71 11.37 -16.38
CA GLU A 9 -31.35 10.43 -17.47
C GLU A 9 -32.55 9.54 -17.86
N LEU A 10 -33.24 8.96 -16.88
CA LEU A 10 -34.44 8.15 -17.10
C LEU A 10 -35.54 8.92 -17.85
N LYS A 11 -35.84 10.15 -17.41
CA LYS A 11 -36.84 11.00 -18.06
C LYS A 11 -36.46 11.37 -19.50
N GLN A 12 -35.16 11.53 -19.78
CA GLN A 12 -34.71 11.82 -21.14
C GLN A 12 -34.77 10.58 -22.03
N GLN A 13 -34.48 9.40 -21.48
CA GLN A 13 -34.62 8.12 -22.17
C GLN A 13 -36.10 7.81 -22.51
N GLU A 14 -37.02 8.06 -21.58
CA GLU A 14 -38.47 7.93 -21.80
C GLU A 14 -38.97 8.83 -22.95
N LYS A 15 -38.48 10.07 -23.03
CA LYS A 15 -38.83 11.00 -24.12
C LYS A 15 -38.38 10.49 -25.49
N MET A 16 -37.22 9.86 -25.57
CA MET A 16 -36.69 9.31 -26.81
C MET A 16 -37.47 8.07 -27.26
N MET A 17 -37.83 7.19 -26.33
CA MET A 17 -38.69 6.05 -26.63
C MET A 17 -40.04 6.47 -27.24
N LEU A 18 -40.57 7.62 -26.81
CA LEU A 18 -41.80 8.18 -27.38
C LEU A 18 -41.61 8.69 -28.82
N LEU A 19 -40.46 9.28 -29.15
CA LEU A 19 -40.12 9.75 -30.51
C LEU A 19 -39.94 8.59 -31.51
N GLU A 20 -39.31 7.49 -31.08
CA GLU A 20 -39.18 6.26 -31.89
C GLU A 20 -40.55 5.67 -32.27
N SER A 21 -41.54 5.77 -31.37
CA SER A 21 -42.88 5.21 -31.59
C SER A 21 -43.71 5.96 -32.65
N THR A 22 -43.32 7.19 -33.00
CA THR A 22 -44.13 8.04 -33.90
C THR A 22 -43.90 7.81 -35.39
N GLY A 23 -42.88 7.04 -35.78
CA GLY A 23 -42.68 6.59 -37.18
C GLY A 23 -42.33 7.70 -38.18
N HIS A 24 -41.36 7.40 -39.06
CA HIS A 24 -40.89 8.17 -40.23
C HIS A 24 -39.62 9.04 -40.04
N ILE A 25 -38.66 8.81 -40.95
CA ILE A 25 -37.51 9.64 -41.38
C ILE A 25 -36.89 10.52 -40.29
N TRP A 26 -35.79 10.04 -39.70
CA TRP A 26 -34.94 10.77 -38.76
C TRP A 26 -34.66 12.20 -39.20
N ILE A 27 -35.28 13.18 -38.54
CA ILE A 27 -34.96 14.60 -38.72
C ILE A 27 -33.61 14.88 -38.04
N LYS A 28 -32.79 15.80 -38.56
CA LYS A 28 -31.47 16.15 -37.95
C LYS A 28 -31.56 16.41 -36.44
N GLU A 29 -32.65 17.03 -35.99
CA GLU A 29 -32.93 17.35 -34.60
C GLU A 29 -33.10 16.10 -33.72
N GLU A 30 -33.71 15.03 -34.25
CA GLU A 30 -33.84 13.76 -33.55
C GLU A 30 -32.51 13.01 -33.49
N VAL A 31 -31.69 13.08 -34.55
CA VAL A 31 -30.33 12.51 -34.57
C VAL A 31 -29.41 13.25 -33.58
N GLU A 32 -29.53 14.57 -33.48
CA GLU A 32 -28.78 15.37 -32.50
C GLU A 32 -29.27 15.12 -31.07
N GLY A 33 -30.59 15.01 -30.87
CA GLY A 33 -31.19 14.66 -29.58
C GLY A 33 -30.75 13.26 -29.09
N THR A 34 -30.71 12.29 -29.99
CA THR A 34 -30.23 10.93 -29.69
C THR A 34 -28.75 10.87 -29.41
N SER A 35 -27.93 11.59 -30.18
CA SER A 35 -26.49 11.73 -29.91
C SER A 35 -26.21 12.38 -28.55
N ASN A 36 -26.95 13.42 -28.19
CA ASN A 36 -26.79 14.11 -26.91
C ASN A 36 -27.20 13.23 -25.71
N LEU A 37 -28.30 12.46 -25.83
CA LEU A 37 -28.67 11.48 -24.79
C LEU A 37 -27.57 10.42 -24.63
N GLN A 38 -27.04 9.87 -25.73
CA GLN A 38 -25.98 8.88 -25.64
C GLN A 38 -24.73 9.42 -24.94
N LYS A 39 -24.39 10.71 -25.14
CA LYS A 39 -23.32 11.37 -24.39
C LYS A 39 -23.63 11.49 -22.90
N GLU A 40 -24.83 11.95 -22.52
CA GLU A 40 -25.23 12.08 -21.11
C GLU A 40 -25.25 10.71 -20.39
N PHE A 41 -25.72 9.66 -21.08
CA PHE A 41 -25.70 8.30 -20.55
C PHE A 41 -24.28 7.76 -20.38
N ASN A 42 -23.38 7.99 -21.34
CA ASN A 42 -21.97 7.62 -21.21
C ASN A 42 -21.30 8.34 -20.03
N ASP A 43 -21.55 9.65 -19.87
CA ASP A 43 -21.06 10.42 -18.72
C ASP A 43 -21.58 9.88 -17.38
N TYR A 44 -22.80 9.34 -17.35
CA TYR A 44 -23.35 8.67 -16.18
C TYR A 44 -22.62 7.35 -15.88
N LEU A 45 -22.43 6.51 -16.91
CA LEU A 45 -21.72 5.23 -16.77
C LEU A 45 -20.27 5.42 -16.33
N ASP A 46 -19.56 6.42 -16.85
CA ASP A 46 -18.18 6.73 -16.45
C ASP A 46 -18.10 7.12 -14.96
N LYS A 47 -19.06 7.91 -14.49
CA LYS A 47 -19.16 8.28 -13.06
C LYS A 47 -19.48 7.07 -12.18
N PHE A 48 -20.36 6.18 -12.66
CA PHE A 48 -20.67 4.95 -11.95
C PHE A 48 -19.46 4.01 -11.88
N HIS A 49 -18.72 3.87 -12.98
CA HIS A 49 -17.48 3.09 -13.03
C HIS A 49 -16.42 3.62 -12.04
N SER A 50 -16.29 4.94 -11.95
CA SER A 50 -15.40 5.59 -10.98
C SER A 50 -15.78 5.22 -9.54
N ILE A 51 -17.06 5.29 -9.16
CA ILE A 51 -17.55 4.92 -7.81
C ILE A 51 -17.23 3.46 -7.48
N ILE A 52 -17.48 2.53 -8.42
CA ILE A 52 -17.14 1.12 -8.23
C ILE A 52 -15.64 0.95 -8.01
N THR A 53 -14.83 1.69 -8.75
CA THR A 53 -13.36 1.68 -8.62
C THR A 53 -12.92 2.15 -7.23
N TYR A 54 -13.51 3.22 -6.69
CA TYR A 54 -13.29 3.66 -5.31
C TYR A 54 -13.66 2.56 -4.31
N ALA A 55 -14.82 1.92 -4.45
CA ALA A 55 -15.25 0.84 -3.56
C ALA A 55 -14.27 -0.35 -3.57
N ALA A 56 -13.79 -0.75 -4.74
CA ALA A 56 -12.78 -1.80 -4.88
C ALA A 56 -11.45 -1.42 -4.20
N GLN A 57 -11.01 -0.16 -4.31
CA GLN A 57 -9.81 0.31 -3.62
C GLN A 57 -9.97 0.35 -2.11
N ILE A 58 -11.12 0.78 -1.58
CA ILE A 58 -11.41 0.79 -0.14
C ILE A 58 -11.26 -0.62 0.44
N TYR A 59 -11.83 -1.63 -0.21
CA TYR A 59 -11.65 -3.02 0.23
C TYR A 59 -10.18 -3.46 0.16
N GLY A 60 -9.48 -3.09 -0.90
CA GLY A 60 -8.04 -3.35 -1.04
C GLY A 60 -7.20 -2.69 0.05
N PHE A 61 -7.54 -1.48 0.48
CA PHE A 61 -6.88 -0.79 1.59
C PHE A 61 -7.19 -1.43 2.93
N TYR A 62 -8.46 -1.77 3.18
CA TYR A 62 -8.88 -2.43 4.42
C TYR A 62 -8.01 -3.66 4.69
N HIS A 63 -7.84 -4.53 3.69
CA HIS A 63 -7.02 -5.73 3.83
C HIS A 63 -5.54 -5.44 4.12
N GLU A 64 -4.94 -4.43 3.49
CA GLU A 64 -3.53 -4.09 3.73
C GLU A 64 -3.32 -3.36 5.07
N ILE A 65 -4.29 -2.57 5.52
CA ILE A 65 -4.26 -1.86 6.82
C ILE A 65 -4.44 -2.85 7.96
N ASP A 66 -5.39 -3.77 7.86
CA ASP A 66 -5.63 -4.84 8.84
C ASP A 66 -4.33 -5.63 9.10
N ARG A 67 -3.67 -6.05 8.02
CA ARG A 67 -2.36 -6.70 8.08
C ARG A 67 -1.27 -5.84 8.70
N LEU A 68 -1.30 -4.53 8.47
CA LEU A 68 -0.32 -3.60 9.04
C LEU A 68 -0.49 -3.48 10.55
N ILE A 69 -1.74 -3.41 11.02
CA ILE A 69 -2.09 -3.37 12.44
C ILE A 69 -1.61 -4.64 13.14
N ASP A 70 -1.88 -5.83 12.58
CA ASP A 70 -1.40 -7.11 13.11
C ASP A 70 0.13 -7.15 13.24
N GLN A 71 0.82 -6.64 12.22
CA GLN A 71 2.28 -6.59 12.23
C GLN A 71 2.80 -5.59 13.26
N LEU A 72 2.17 -4.45 13.45
CA LEU A 72 2.53 -3.49 14.48
C LEU A 72 2.34 -4.08 15.89
N GLY A 73 1.24 -4.80 16.12
CA GLY A 73 1.02 -5.55 17.36
C GLY A 73 2.11 -6.60 17.59
N THR A 74 2.44 -7.37 16.56
CA THR A 74 3.55 -8.34 16.62
C THR A 74 4.89 -7.66 16.92
N TYR A 75 5.16 -6.51 16.29
CA TYR A 75 6.38 -5.74 16.50
C TYR A 75 6.49 -5.23 17.93
N SER A 76 5.40 -4.67 18.49
CA SER A 76 5.34 -4.22 19.88
C SER A 76 5.64 -5.38 20.84
N ASN A 77 5.05 -6.56 20.62
CA ASN A 77 5.36 -7.74 21.43
C ASN A 77 6.85 -8.13 21.34
N GLN A 78 7.45 -8.12 20.15
CA GLN A 78 8.88 -8.41 19.99
C GLN A 78 9.79 -7.39 20.70
N LEU A 79 9.39 -6.12 20.78
CA LEU A 79 10.14 -5.12 21.54
C LEU A 79 10.12 -5.40 23.05
N GLY A 80 8.99 -5.88 23.57
CA GLY A 80 8.84 -6.28 24.96
C GLY A 80 9.61 -7.57 25.30
N THR A 81 9.61 -8.57 24.40
CA THR A 81 10.26 -9.87 24.67
C THR A 81 11.75 -9.90 24.32
N HIS A 82 12.20 -9.07 23.38
CA HIS A 82 13.57 -9.07 22.86
C HIS A 82 14.18 -7.67 22.85
N THR A 83 14.09 -6.94 23.96
CA THR A 83 14.57 -5.56 24.08
C THR A 83 16.07 -5.42 23.72
N THR A 84 16.92 -6.35 24.16
CA THR A 84 18.35 -6.35 23.82
C THR A 84 18.59 -6.52 22.31
N ASN A 85 17.77 -7.32 21.63
CA ASN A 85 17.88 -7.48 20.19
C ASN A 85 17.38 -6.25 19.44
N ALA A 86 16.36 -5.56 19.95
CA ALA A 86 15.91 -4.30 19.39
C ALA A 86 17.02 -3.24 19.41
N LEU A 87 17.75 -3.15 20.52
CA LEU A 87 18.96 -2.31 20.63
C LEU A 87 20.04 -2.75 19.63
N ALA A 88 20.28 -4.05 19.49
CA ALA A 88 21.23 -4.57 18.50
C ALA A 88 20.87 -4.15 17.07
N VAL A 89 19.60 -4.24 16.68
CA VAL A 89 19.13 -3.80 15.36
C VAL A 89 19.32 -2.30 15.16
N ALA A 90 19.05 -1.48 16.19
CA ALA A 90 19.22 -0.04 16.13
C ALA A 90 20.69 0.39 16.01
N LEU A 91 21.60 -0.30 16.70
CA LEU A 91 23.04 -0.03 16.68
C LEU A 91 23.75 -0.57 15.42
N SER A 92 23.19 -1.60 14.77
CA SER A 92 23.75 -2.15 13.53
C SER A 92 23.59 -1.16 12.37
N SER A 93 24.70 -0.69 11.81
CA SER A 93 24.72 0.22 10.65
C SER A 93 23.90 -0.33 9.47
N ASN A 94 23.99 -1.63 9.22
CA ASN A 94 23.32 -2.29 8.12
C ASN A 94 21.83 -2.54 8.38
N ARG A 95 21.40 -2.77 9.63
CA ARG A 95 20.00 -3.08 9.95
C ARG A 95 19.18 -1.87 10.36
N ASN A 96 19.81 -0.81 10.88
CA ASN A 96 19.13 0.44 11.23
C ASN A 96 18.46 1.11 10.02
N LYS A 97 18.96 0.88 8.79
CA LYS A 97 18.30 1.37 7.57
C LYS A 97 16.84 0.92 7.45
N LEU A 98 16.45 -0.20 8.05
CA LEU A 98 15.06 -0.67 8.08
C LEU A 98 14.13 0.32 8.79
N TYR A 99 14.59 0.98 9.86
CA TYR A 99 13.84 2.03 10.54
C TYR A 99 13.64 3.25 9.63
N ARG A 100 14.71 3.71 9.00
CA ARG A 100 14.66 4.86 8.06
C ARG A 100 13.72 4.57 6.89
N GLU A 101 13.84 3.39 6.30
CA GLU A 101 12.99 2.97 5.18
C GLU A 101 11.52 2.86 5.54
N LEU A 102 11.19 2.53 6.80
CA LEU A 102 9.82 2.52 7.32
C LEU A 102 9.31 3.94 7.54
N ILE A 103 10.10 4.82 8.16
CA ILE A 103 9.73 6.22 8.38
C ILE A 103 9.45 6.92 7.04
N MET A 104 10.36 6.83 6.08
CA MET A 104 10.17 7.44 4.76
C MET A 104 8.91 6.92 4.06
N ASN A 105 8.71 5.60 4.05
CA ASN A 105 7.51 5.02 3.45
C ASN A 105 6.23 5.45 4.18
N SER A 106 6.28 5.65 5.50
CA SER A 106 5.11 6.10 6.27
C SER A 106 4.71 7.52 5.90
N VAL A 107 5.71 8.39 5.72
CA VAL A 107 5.52 9.78 5.28
C VAL A 107 4.93 9.79 3.88
N ASP A 108 5.44 8.97 2.95
CA ASP A 108 4.92 8.88 1.59
C ASP A 108 3.43 8.45 1.57
N ILE A 109 3.05 7.47 2.38
CA ILE A 109 1.66 7.02 2.49
C ILE A 109 0.78 8.12 3.07
N VAL A 110 1.22 8.76 4.16
CA VAL A 110 0.46 9.84 4.82
C VAL A 110 0.28 11.04 3.88
N ASN A 111 1.30 11.38 3.09
CA ASN A 111 1.23 12.46 2.12
C ASN A 111 0.22 12.15 1.00
N ASP A 112 0.24 10.94 0.44
CA ASP A 112 -0.76 10.54 -0.58
C ASP A 112 -2.18 10.58 0.00
N VAL A 113 -2.38 10.04 1.21
CA VAL A 113 -3.69 10.06 1.88
C VAL A 113 -4.15 11.49 2.14
N ARG A 114 -3.24 12.37 2.60
CA ARG A 114 -3.54 13.79 2.79
C ARG A 114 -3.92 14.46 1.47
N GLN A 115 -3.21 14.16 0.39
CA GLN A 115 -3.49 14.71 -0.94
C GLN A 115 -4.87 14.30 -1.47
N VAL A 116 -5.29 13.07 -1.20
CA VAL A 116 -6.61 12.57 -1.68
C VAL A 116 -7.75 13.02 -0.77
N CYS A 117 -7.56 13.01 0.55
CA CYS A 117 -8.65 13.16 1.51
C CYS A 117 -8.72 14.50 2.23
N LEU A 118 -7.61 15.23 2.35
CA LEU A 118 -7.47 16.35 3.29
C LEU A 118 -6.96 17.65 2.65
N SER A 119 -6.51 17.64 1.39
CA SER A 119 -6.02 18.84 0.73
C SER A 119 -7.10 19.46 -0.16
N ASP A 120 -7.21 20.79 -0.11
CA ASP A 120 -8.04 21.58 -1.03
C ASP A 120 -7.42 21.71 -2.44
N THR A 121 -6.47 20.83 -2.76
CA THR A 121 -5.79 20.84 -4.05
C THR A 121 -6.81 20.52 -5.14
N LYS A 122 -6.96 21.45 -6.10
CA LYS A 122 -7.75 21.19 -7.31
C LYS A 122 -7.10 20.02 -8.05
N MET A 123 -7.84 18.91 -8.13
CA MET A 123 -7.45 17.70 -8.86
C MET A 123 -8.66 17.19 -9.65
N THR A 124 -8.41 16.71 -10.85
CA THR A 124 -9.41 15.98 -11.65
C THR A 124 -9.69 14.61 -11.03
N GLU A 125 -10.84 14.00 -11.38
CA GLU A 125 -11.21 12.68 -10.88
C GLU A 125 -10.19 11.59 -11.29
N LYS A 126 -9.61 11.74 -12.49
CA LYS A 126 -8.55 10.86 -12.99
C LYS A 126 -7.28 10.97 -12.16
N GLU A 127 -6.79 12.19 -11.90
CA GLU A 127 -5.59 12.41 -11.06
C GLU A 127 -5.80 11.89 -9.63
N ARG A 128 -7.01 12.07 -9.06
CA ARG A 128 -7.36 11.52 -7.74
C ARG A 128 -7.31 10.00 -7.73
N LEU A 129 -7.87 9.35 -8.75
CA LEU A 129 -7.81 7.91 -8.90
C LEU A 129 -6.37 7.43 -9.03
N GLU A 130 -5.53 8.11 -9.82
CA GLU A 130 -4.10 7.76 -9.96
C GLU A 130 -3.35 7.79 -8.62
N VAL A 131 -3.53 8.83 -7.81
CA VAL A 131 -2.94 8.89 -6.47
C VAL A 131 -3.51 7.80 -5.56
N LEU A 132 -4.83 7.56 -5.59
CA LEU A 132 -5.49 6.51 -4.82
C LEU A 132 -4.90 5.13 -5.14
N PHE A 133 -4.72 4.81 -6.43
CA PHE A 133 -4.11 3.56 -6.87
C PHE A 133 -2.64 3.43 -6.42
N GLY A 134 -1.94 4.55 -6.21
CA GLY A 134 -0.57 4.58 -5.69
C GLY A 134 -0.44 4.19 -4.21
N ILE A 135 -1.49 4.37 -3.40
CA ILE A 135 -1.45 4.13 -1.96
C ILE A 135 -1.30 2.64 -1.63
N ARG A 136 -2.07 1.77 -2.31
CA ARG A 136 -2.11 0.32 -1.98
C ARG A 136 -0.74 -0.36 -2.16
N PRO A 137 -0.01 -0.15 -3.26
CA PRO A 137 1.36 -0.66 -3.40
C PRO A 137 2.32 -0.18 -2.30
N LYS A 138 2.18 1.07 -1.84
CA LYS A 138 2.99 1.63 -0.74
C LYS A 138 2.66 0.94 0.59
N LEU A 139 1.39 0.73 0.91
CA LEU A 139 0.93 -0.05 2.07
C LEU A 139 1.49 -1.49 2.04
N LYS A 140 1.42 -2.16 0.89
CA LYS A 140 1.99 -3.51 0.72
C LYS A 140 3.51 -3.52 0.95
N THR A 141 4.20 -2.48 0.49
CA THR A 141 5.64 -2.29 0.73
C THR A 141 5.93 -2.03 2.21
N MET A 142 5.09 -1.26 2.89
CA MET A 142 5.17 -1.02 4.33
C MET A 142 5.04 -2.34 5.09
N ASN A 143 4.03 -3.15 4.78
CA ASN A 143 3.82 -4.48 5.36
C ASN A 143 5.03 -5.41 5.18
N ARG A 144 5.70 -5.35 4.02
CA ARG A 144 6.92 -6.16 3.78
C ARG A 144 8.10 -5.67 4.61
N LYS A 145 8.31 -4.35 4.67
CA LYS A 145 9.41 -3.73 5.43
C LYS A 145 9.23 -3.96 6.93
N LEU A 146 8.01 -3.81 7.44
CA LEU A 146 7.72 -4.01 8.87
C LEU A 146 7.94 -5.46 9.26
N LYS A 147 7.50 -6.42 8.44
CA LYS A 147 7.81 -7.85 8.63
C LYS A 147 9.31 -8.14 8.66
N ARG A 148 10.11 -7.45 7.83
CA ARG A 148 11.58 -7.57 7.86
C ARG A 148 12.16 -7.03 9.16
N LEU A 149 11.68 -5.88 9.63
CA LEU A 149 12.11 -5.30 10.91
C LEU A 149 11.77 -6.23 12.09
N ILE A 150 10.55 -6.75 12.15
CA ILE A 150 10.12 -7.72 13.17
C ILE A 150 11.08 -8.91 13.23
N ARG A 151 11.44 -9.48 12.08
CA ARG A 151 12.40 -10.59 12.01
C ARG A 151 13.81 -10.16 12.42
N ALA A 152 14.23 -8.96 12.05
CA ALA A 152 15.53 -8.43 12.47
C ALA A 152 15.58 -8.34 14.00
N VAL A 153 14.55 -7.79 14.64
CA VAL A 153 14.46 -7.70 16.11
C VAL A 153 14.39 -9.10 16.74
N LYS A 154 13.67 -10.05 16.15
CA LYS A 154 13.61 -11.41 16.70
C LYS A 154 14.97 -12.14 16.69
N TYR A 155 15.78 -11.93 15.66
CA TYR A 155 16.94 -12.80 15.36
C TYR A 155 18.30 -12.09 15.28
N THR A 156 18.40 -10.83 15.73
CA THR A 156 19.68 -10.11 15.77
C THR A 156 20.05 -9.85 17.21
N SER A 157 21.10 -10.52 17.69
CA SER A 157 21.66 -10.30 19.02
C SER A 157 22.78 -9.26 18.97
N LEU A 158 23.17 -8.71 20.14
CA LEU A 158 24.35 -7.85 20.23
C LEU A 158 25.64 -8.57 19.82
N ALA A 159 25.74 -9.89 20.07
CA ALA A 159 26.87 -10.68 19.61
C ALA A 159 26.94 -10.73 18.07
N ASP A 160 25.79 -10.80 17.37
CA ASP A 160 25.76 -10.72 15.90
C ASP A 160 26.33 -9.38 15.41
N VAL A 161 25.95 -8.28 16.07
CA VAL A 161 26.39 -6.92 15.72
C VAL A 161 27.88 -6.74 16.00
N TRP A 162 28.35 -7.21 17.15
CA TRP A 162 29.77 -7.17 17.49
C TRP A 162 30.63 -7.91 16.46
N ALA A 163 30.20 -9.12 16.08
CA ALA A 163 30.90 -9.89 15.05
C ALA A 163 30.88 -9.17 13.69
N GLU A 164 29.76 -8.55 13.29
CA GLU A 164 29.70 -7.77 12.05
C GLU A 164 30.69 -6.59 12.06
N ILE A 165 30.85 -5.90 13.19
CA ILE A 165 31.83 -4.81 13.34
C ILE A 165 33.26 -5.35 13.23
N ASP A 166 33.58 -6.43 13.94
CA ASP A 166 34.91 -7.05 13.91
C ASP A 166 35.26 -7.58 12.50
N TYR A 167 34.32 -8.22 11.81
CA TYR A 167 34.52 -8.67 10.44
C TYR A 167 34.73 -7.50 9.46
N ASN A 168 33.94 -6.42 9.56
CA ASN A 168 34.09 -5.25 8.70
C ASN A 168 35.41 -4.50 8.94
N ALA A 169 36.04 -4.66 10.11
CA ALA A 169 37.34 -4.09 10.40
C ALA A 169 38.51 -4.87 9.74
N ARG A 170 38.29 -6.13 9.30
CA ARG A 170 39.35 -7.07 8.88
C ARG A 170 39.57 -7.21 7.36
N SER A 171 39.29 -6.17 6.58
CA SER A 171 39.51 -6.04 5.11
C SER A 171 38.43 -6.64 4.17
N GLU A 172 38.63 -6.46 2.86
CA GLU A 172 37.61 -6.49 1.80
C GLU A 172 36.93 -7.86 1.64
N ALA A 173 35.59 -7.84 1.54
CA ALA A 173 34.77 -9.06 1.62
C ALA A 173 35.00 -10.02 0.44
N ASP A 174 35.44 -11.25 0.73
CA ASP A 174 35.50 -12.34 -0.24
C ASP A 174 34.43 -13.42 0.01
N LYS A 175 34.12 -14.22 -1.02
CA LYS A 175 33.13 -15.30 -0.93
C LYS A 175 33.41 -16.31 0.19
N PRO A 176 34.64 -16.86 0.36
CA PRO A 176 34.89 -17.85 1.40
C PRO A 176 34.75 -17.27 2.82
N THR A 177 35.17 -16.02 3.04
CA THR A 177 35.02 -15.34 4.34
C THR A 177 33.55 -15.11 4.66
N ILE A 178 32.73 -14.68 3.70
CA ILE A 178 31.27 -14.54 3.90
C ILE A 178 30.65 -15.89 4.30
N VAL A 179 31.01 -17.00 3.64
CA VAL A 179 30.49 -18.34 3.96
C VAL A 179 30.88 -18.75 5.39
N GLN A 180 32.14 -18.53 5.77
CA GLN A 180 32.62 -18.85 7.11
C GLN A 180 31.92 -18.02 8.18
N GLN A 181 31.76 -16.72 7.98
CA GLN A 181 31.00 -15.83 8.86
C GLN A 181 29.55 -16.30 9.04
N CYS A 182 28.90 -16.72 7.95
CA CYS A 182 27.54 -17.26 8.01
C CYS A 182 27.47 -18.55 8.84
N LYS A 183 28.45 -19.45 8.70
CA LYS A 183 28.54 -20.69 9.46
C LYS A 183 28.73 -20.43 10.96
N GLU A 184 29.60 -19.49 11.32
CA GLU A 184 29.84 -19.07 12.70
C GLU A 184 28.60 -18.43 13.33
N ARG A 185 27.91 -17.58 12.57
CA ARG A 185 26.63 -17.01 12.99
C ARG A 185 25.56 -18.08 13.24
N TRP A 186 25.47 -19.07 12.36
CA TRP A 186 24.52 -20.18 12.54
C TRP A 186 24.83 -20.98 13.81
N LYS A 187 26.10 -21.32 14.06
CA LYS A 187 26.52 -22.02 15.28
C LYS A 187 26.17 -21.24 16.55
N ARG A 188 26.43 -19.92 16.58
CA ARG A 188 26.05 -19.05 17.71
C ARG A 188 24.55 -19.08 17.98
N ASN A 189 23.73 -19.01 16.93
CA ASN A 189 22.28 -19.08 17.06
C ASN A 189 21.77 -20.45 17.51
N ALA A 190 22.41 -21.54 17.09
CA ALA A 190 22.08 -22.89 17.55
C ALA A 190 22.34 -23.04 19.06
N ASN A 191 23.51 -22.64 19.53
CA ASN A 191 23.89 -22.71 20.94
C ASN A 191 22.99 -21.84 21.84
N ARG A 192 22.54 -20.68 21.33
CA ARG A 192 21.62 -19.79 22.05
C ARG A 192 20.23 -20.42 22.25
N ARG A 193 19.75 -21.20 21.26
CA ARG A 193 18.46 -21.88 21.37
C ARG A 193 18.50 -23.05 22.35
N SER A 194 19.62 -23.77 22.41
CA SER A 194 19.80 -24.81 23.43
C SER A 194 19.86 -24.24 24.84
N SER A 195 20.41 -23.04 25.04
CA SER A 195 20.42 -22.40 26.36
C SER A 195 19.09 -21.77 26.78
N GLU A 196 18.20 -21.45 25.84
CA GLU A 196 16.84 -20.91 26.13
C GLU A 196 15.80 -22.02 26.43
N SER A 197 16.17 -23.30 26.28
CA SER A 197 15.29 -24.47 26.49
C SER A 197 15.61 -25.29 27.75
N HIS A 198 16.46 -24.74 28.62
CA HIS A 198 16.75 -25.21 29.97
C HIS A 198 16.48 -24.07 30.94
#